data_AF-A0A537U837-F1
#
_entry.id   AF-A0A537U837-F1
#
_cell.length_a   1.000
_cell.length_b   1.000
_cell.length_c   1.000
_cell.angle_alpha   90.00
_cell.angle_beta   90.00
_cell.angle_gamma   90.00
#
_symmetry.space_group_name_H-M   'P 1'
#
loop_
_entity.id
_entity.type
_entity.pdbx_description
1 polymer ?
#
loop_
_entity_poly.entity_id
_entity_poly.type
_entity_poly.pdbx_seq_one_letter_code
_entity_poly.pdbx_strand_id
1 'polypeptide(L)' 'MDLGISGRKAIVCASSRGLGRGCALALAQAGCEVIVNGRDS' A
#
# COMPACT_ATOMS: atom_id res chain seq x y z
N MET A 1 11.47 -2.86 11.39
CA MET A 1 12.64 -2.31 10.66
C MET A 1 12.25 -0.93 10.17
N ASP A 2 13.15 0.05 10.30
CA ASP A 2 12.92 1.37 9.71
C ASP A 2 13.35 1.37 8.24
N LEU A 3 12.41 1.72 7.35
CA LEU A 3 12.61 1.75 5.91
C LEU A 3 12.82 3.19 5.38
N GLY A 4 12.70 4.22 6.23
CA GLY A 4 12.86 5.62 5.81
C GLY A 4 11.77 6.15 4.86
N ILE A 5 10.60 5.49 4.83
CA ILE A 5 9.48 5.83 3.94
C ILE A 5 8.24 6.35 4.68
N SER A 6 8.30 6.49 6.01
CA SER A 6 7.19 7.05 6.80
C SER A 6 6.81 8.46 6.31
N GLY A 7 5.51 8.74 6.21
CA GLY A 7 4.96 10.00 5.70
C GLY A 7 4.98 10.16 4.18
N ARG A 8 5.56 9.22 3.42
CA ARG A 8 5.53 9.27 1.95
C ARG A 8 4.19 8.79 1.41
N LYS A 9 3.83 9.27 0.21
CA LYS A 9 2.68 8.78 -0.55
C LYS A 9 3.06 7.60 -1.42
N ALA A 10 2.28 6.53 -1.38
CA ALA A 10 2.51 5.34 -2.20
C ALA A 10 1.21 4.93 -2.92
N ILE A 11 1.30 4.65 -4.22
CA ILE A 11 0.18 4.07 -4.99
C ILE A 11 0.45 2.59 -5.22
N VAL A 12 -0.55 1.75 -4.95
CA VAL A 12 -0.49 0.31 -5.27
C VAL A 12 -1.59 -0.03 -6.24
N CYS A 13 -1.21 -0.36 -7.48
CA CYS A 13 -2.14 -0.78 -8.50
C CYS A 13 -2.66 -2.21 -8.26
N ALA A 14 -3.89 -2.49 -8.67
CA ALA A 14 -4.55 -3.79 -8.53
C ALA A 14 -4.54 -4.31 -7.08
N SER A 15 -4.90 -3.43 -6.14
CA SER A 15 -4.75 -3.65 -4.69
C SER A 15 -6.03 -4.05 -3.97
N SER A 16 -7.10 -4.39 -4.69
CA SER A 16 -8.36 -4.82 -4.08
C SER A 16 -8.26 -6.19 -3.37
N ARG A 17 -7.37 -7.09 -3.83
CA ARG A 17 -7.18 -8.43 -3.25
C ARG A 17 -5.77 -8.99 -3.46
N GLY A 18 -5.51 -10.15 -2.88
CA GLY A 18 -4.28 -10.91 -3.09
C GLY A 18 -3.01 -10.13 -2.72
N LEU A 19 -1.97 -10.30 -3.54
CA LEU A 19 -0.66 -9.68 -3.30
C LEU A 19 -0.71 -8.15 -3.30
N GLY A 20 -1.50 -7.53 -4.18
CA GLY A 20 -1.64 -6.07 -4.23
C GLY A 20 -2.17 -5.51 -2.90
N ARG A 21 -3.14 -6.18 -2.29
CA ARG A 21 -3.63 -5.83 -0.94
C ARG A 21 -2.55 -6.03 0.12
N GLY A 22 -1.81 -7.13 0.06
CA GLY A 22 -0.70 -7.40 0.97
C GLY A 22 0.37 -6.30 0.92
N CYS A 23 0.78 -5.89 -0.27
CA CYS A 23 1.75 -4.81 -0.48
C CYS A 23 1.23 -3.47 0.08
N ALA A 24 -0.04 -3.13 -0.19
CA ALA A 24 -0.64 -1.91 0.33
C ALA A 24 -0.65 -1.87 1.86
N LEU A 25 -0.99 -3.00 2.51
CA LEU A 25 -0.98 -3.12 3.97
C LEU A 25 0.43 -2.99 4.55
N ALA A 26 1.43 -3.61 3.94
CA ALA A 26 2.82 -3.51 4.38
C ALA A 26 3.36 -2.07 4.28
N LEU A 27 3.02 -1.35 3.21
CA LEU A 27 3.38 0.06 3.04
C LEU A 27 2.70 0.96 4.07
N ALA A 28 1.42 0.70 4.37
CA ALA A 28 0.70 1.43 5.40
C ALA A 28 1.31 1.17 6.80
N GLN A 29 1.69 -0.07 7.10
CA GLN A 29 2.41 -0.42 8.34
C GLN A 29 3.78 0.26 8.44
N ALA A 30 4.45 0.49 7.30
CA ALA A 30 5.69 1.25 7.24
C ALA A 30 5.49 2.78 7.36
N GLY A 31 4.25 3.25 7.50
CA GLY A 31 3.90 4.65 7.74
C GLY A 31 3.65 5.46 6.48
N CYS A 32 3.46 4.83 5.31
CA CYS A 32 3.08 5.55 4.10
C CYS A 32 1.59 5.93 4.11
N GLU A 33 1.26 7.05 3.45
CA GLU A 33 -0.10 7.34 3.00
C GLU A 33 -0.36 6.57 1.70
N VAL A 34 -1.22 5.55 1.76
CA VAL A 34 -1.39 4.59 0.66
C VAL A 34 -2.65 4.89 -0.15
N ILE A 35 -2.47 5.10 -1.46
CA ILE A 35 -3.54 5.16 -2.45
C ILE A 35 -3.70 3.77 -3.07
N VAL A 36 -4.92 3.25 -3.01
CA VAL A 36 -5.28 1.94 -3.57
C VAL A 36 -6.22 2.12 -4.76
N ASN A 37 -6.21 1.17 -5.70
CA ASN A 37 -7.19 1.12 -6.77
C ASN A 37 -7.65 -0.32 -7.06
N GLY A 38 -8.85 -0.41 -7.62
CA GLY A 38 -9.46 -1.65 -8.07
C GLY A 38 -10.66 -1.33 -8.97
N ARG A 39 -10.98 -2.24 -9.87
CA ARG A 39 -12.20 -2.14 -10.70
C ARG A 39 -13.38 -2.80 -10.00
N ASP A 40 -13.14 -4.00 -9.44
CA ASP A 40 -14.15 -4.83 -8.78
C ASP A 40 -13.53 -5.59 -7.58
N SER A 41 -14.36 -5.91 -6.57
CA SER A 41 -13.97 -6.42 -5.25
C SER A 41 -13.95 -7.94 -5.12
#